data_AF-A0A833WRB1-F1
#
_entry.id   AF-A0A833WRB1-F1
#
_cell.length_a   1.000
_cell.length_b   1.000
_cell.length_c   1.000
_cell.angle_alpha   90.00
_cell.angle_beta   90.00
_cell.angle_gamma   90.00
#
_symmetry.space_group_name_H-M   'P 1'
#
loop_
_entity.id
_entity.type
_entity.pdbx_description
1 polymer ?
#
loop_
_entity_poly.entity_id
_entity_poly.type
_entity_poly.pdbx_seq_one_letter_code
_entity_poly.pdbx_strand_id
1 'polypeptide(L)'
;MVAYELMLSMQNRRRNHKEGFMALKLDMSKAYDRLEWSFVQLVLQRMGFVTEWIELIMECIGTVSYSILLNGSPQSPFKPSRDDSLVFCKAKLQEWGRLHNILSSYELASGQRLNLEKSSIYFSKNTRQEIQNSILATTGIKASRPFEKYLGLPSYIGKSKSRAFLPIIDRIKAQMTNWKTNLLSPAGKEVLLKSVIQSIPTYCMGIFLIPKGILRNINKLMQSFWWGIRNQNPKMHWLSWKGLGKLKQVGGLGFRDFEDFNRALLAKQGWRIITNPQSLASRVLKAKYFPLSDFSSARVKRSDSYVWKSITAARPLLYEGLLWKIGNGNTVKIWSDRWLPIPTTYKSQSPPKVLNSEATVSSLIDQDTHS
;
A
#
# COMPACT_ATOMS: atom_id res chain seq x y z
N MET A 1 4.12 -0.10 -2.59
CA MET A 1 4.44 1.22 -3.18
C MET A 1 5.66 1.13 -4.10
N VAL A 2 6.85 0.78 -3.58
CA VAL A 2 8.09 0.65 -4.37
C VAL A 2 7.94 -0.29 -5.57
N ALA A 3 7.34 -1.46 -5.39
CA ALA A 3 7.03 -2.38 -6.49
C ALA A 3 6.27 -1.71 -7.65
N TYR A 4 5.24 -0.90 -7.36
CA TYR A 4 4.49 -0.18 -8.40
C TYR A 4 5.34 0.88 -9.10
N GLU A 5 6.23 1.56 -8.38
CA GLU A 5 7.17 2.51 -8.99
C GLU A 5 8.14 1.81 -9.93
N LEU A 6 8.65 0.64 -9.56
CA LEU A 6 9.54 -0.17 -10.39
C LEU A 6 8.81 -0.71 -11.63
N MET A 7 7.60 -1.27 -11.45
CA MET A 7 6.77 -1.74 -12.57
C MET A 7 6.45 -0.61 -13.55
N LEU A 8 6.10 0.58 -13.07
CA LEU A 8 5.86 1.72 -13.96
C LEU A 8 7.13 2.15 -14.69
N SER A 9 8.26 2.22 -13.97
CA SER A 9 9.55 2.61 -14.57
C SER A 9 9.95 1.64 -15.68
N MET A 10 9.68 0.35 -15.48
CA MET A 10 9.84 -0.69 -16.49
C MET A 10 8.91 -0.48 -17.69
N GLN A 11 7.64 -0.15 -17.46
CA GLN A 11 6.61 0.01 -18.52
C GLN A 11 6.69 1.32 -19.31
N ASN A 12 7.32 2.35 -18.75
CA ASN A 12 7.47 3.67 -19.38
C ASN A 12 8.76 3.80 -20.22
N ARG A 13 9.66 2.80 -20.21
CA ARG A 13 10.81 2.80 -21.12
C ARG A 13 10.33 2.73 -22.57
N ARG A 14 10.74 3.71 -23.37
CA ARG A 14 10.41 3.81 -24.80
C ARG A 14 11.02 2.64 -25.58
N ARG A 15 10.36 2.24 -26.68
CA ARG A 15 10.84 1.18 -27.60
C ARG A 15 12.27 1.40 -28.12
N ASN A 16 12.73 2.65 -28.21
CA ASN A 16 14.06 3.00 -28.72
C ASN A 16 15.19 2.72 -27.72
N HIS A 17 14.90 2.36 -26.47
CA HIS A 17 15.94 1.89 -25.56
C HIS A 17 16.36 0.47 -25.94
N LYS A 18 17.66 0.27 -26.20
CA LYS A 18 18.25 -1.00 -26.68
C LYS A 18 17.98 -2.20 -25.76
N GLU A 19 17.74 -2.00 -24.46
CA GLU A 19 17.60 -3.09 -23.49
C GLU A 19 16.18 -3.20 -22.90
N GLY A 20 15.57 -4.37 -23.07
CA GLY A 20 14.32 -4.77 -22.42
C GLY A 20 14.53 -5.25 -20.98
N PHE A 21 13.45 -5.24 -20.19
CA PHE A 21 13.43 -5.66 -18.78
C PHE A 21 12.29 -6.67 -18.57
N MET A 22 12.43 -7.48 -17.53
CA MET A 22 11.37 -8.35 -17.05
C MET A 22 11.22 -8.24 -15.53
N ALA A 23 9.99 -8.40 -15.05
CA ALA A 23 9.67 -8.60 -13.65
C ALA A 23 9.07 -9.99 -13.48
N LEU A 24 9.67 -10.79 -12.62
CA LEU A 24 9.23 -12.14 -12.30
C LEU A 24 8.46 -12.08 -10.98
N LYS A 25 7.18 -12.41 -11.04
CA LYS A 25 6.37 -12.70 -9.86
C LYS A 25 6.59 -14.16 -9.52
N LEU A 26 7.27 -14.39 -8.41
CA LEU A 26 7.54 -15.71 -7.86
C LEU A 26 6.42 -16.08 -6.89
N ASP A 27 5.89 -17.29 -7.06
CA ASP A 27 5.04 -17.97 -6.09
C ASP A 27 5.75 -19.29 -5.73
N MET A 28 6.03 -19.49 -4.45
CA MET A 28 6.64 -20.74 -3.98
C MET A 28 5.55 -21.76 -3.64
N SER A 29 5.76 -23.02 -4.00
CA SER A 29 4.88 -24.11 -3.58
C SER A 29 4.89 -24.23 -2.06
N LYS A 30 3.72 -24.47 -1.45
CA LYS A 30 3.41 -24.40 -0.01
C LYS A 30 4.66 -24.62 0.87
N ALA A 31 5.25 -23.51 1.32
CA ALA A 31 6.54 -23.51 2.00
C ALA A 31 6.57 -24.42 3.24
N TYR A 32 5.49 -24.46 4.03
CA TYR A 32 5.42 -25.24 5.26
C TYR A 32 5.40 -26.77 5.05
N ASP A 33 5.00 -27.24 3.87
CA ASP A 33 4.90 -28.69 3.60
C ASP A 33 6.23 -29.23 2.99
N ARG A 34 7.18 -28.34 2.65
CA ARG A 34 8.40 -28.67 1.88
C ARG A 34 9.69 -28.01 2.36
N LEU A 35 9.62 -27.14 3.37
CA LEU A 35 10.81 -26.49 3.94
C LEU A 35 11.65 -27.50 4.68
N GLU A 36 12.93 -27.58 4.33
CA GLU A 36 13.91 -28.33 5.09
C GLU A 36 14.20 -27.60 6.40
N TRP A 37 13.93 -28.26 7.54
CA TRP A 37 14.10 -27.65 8.87
C TRP A 37 15.55 -27.30 9.17
N SER A 38 16.50 -28.12 8.69
CA SER A 38 17.94 -27.87 8.77
C SER A 38 18.34 -26.55 8.10
N PHE A 39 17.69 -26.20 6.99
CA PHE A 39 17.91 -24.93 6.29
C PHE A 39 17.46 -23.73 7.13
N VAL A 40 16.31 -23.82 7.80
CA VAL A 40 15.81 -22.75 8.67
C VAL A 40 16.76 -22.51 9.84
N GLN A 41 17.25 -23.58 10.47
CA GLN A 41 18.22 -23.51 11.55
C GLN A 41 19.51 -22.80 11.11
N LEU A 42 20.06 -23.19 9.95
CA LEU A 42 21.27 -22.59 9.39
C LEU A 42 21.09 -21.11 9.07
N VAL A 43 19.92 -20.71 8.57
CA VAL A 43 19.61 -19.29 8.29
C VAL A 43 19.57 -18.48 9.58
N LEU A 44 18.90 -18.98 10.62
CA LEU A 44 18.82 -18.30 11.92
C LEU A 44 20.21 -18.15 12.55
N GLN A 45 21.05 -19.19 12.46
CA GLN A 45 22.45 -19.13 12.91
C GLN A 45 23.23 -18.09 12.14
N ARG A 46 23.07 -18.04 10.81
CA ARG A 46 23.80 -17.09 9.96
C ARG A 46 23.34 -15.64 10.14
N MET A 47 22.09 -15.43 10.52
CA MET A 47 21.54 -14.11 10.88
C MET A 47 21.98 -13.63 12.27
N GLY A 48 22.72 -14.46 13.02
CA GLY A 48 23.28 -14.10 14.32
C GLY A 48 22.28 -14.20 15.47
N PHE A 49 21.22 -15.00 15.33
CA PHE A 49 20.36 -15.29 16.46
C PHE A 49 21.08 -16.17 17.49
N VAL A 50 20.76 -15.95 18.76
CA VAL A 50 21.34 -16.68 19.90
C VAL A 50 20.85 -18.13 19.88
N THR A 51 21.73 -19.10 20.13
CA THR A 51 21.48 -20.54 19.93
C THR A 51 20.22 -21.03 20.63
N GLU A 52 20.00 -20.60 21.87
CA GLU A 52 18.83 -20.94 22.69
C GLU A 52 17.52 -20.46 22.05
N TRP A 53 17.56 -19.31 21.38
CA TRP A 53 16.41 -18.78 20.62
C TRP A 53 16.16 -19.57 19.33
N ILE A 54 17.23 -20.03 18.69
CA ILE A 54 17.14 -20.89 17.51
C ILE A 54 16.53 -22.23 17.90
N GLU A 55 16.99 -22.85 18.98
CA GLU A 55 16.46 -24.12 19.50
C GLU A 55 14.97 -24.03 19.81
N LEU A 56 14.53 -22.96 20.48
CA LEU A 56 13.11 -22.70 20.72
C LEU A 56 12.29 -22.58 19.43
N ILE A 57 12.80 -21.86 18.42
CA ILE A 57 12.14 -21.79 17.11
C ILE A 57 12.10 -23.18 16.46
N MET A 58 13.19 -23.93 16.51
CA MET A 58 13.29 -25.28 15.93
C MET A 58 12.35 -26.28 16.61
N GLU A 59 12.14 -26.20 17.93
CA GLU A 59 11.10 -26.96 18.64
C GLU A 59 9.70 -26.57 18.18
N CYS A 60 9.41 -25.26 18.04
CA CYS A 60 8.09 -24.77 17.62
C CYS A 60 7.72 -25.16 16.18
N ILE A 61 8.70 -25.21 15.27
CA ILE A 61 8.45 -25.55 13.86
C ILE A 61 8.62 -27.04 13.57
N GLY A 62 9.42 -27.76 14.38
CA GLY A 62 9.64 -29.21 14.27
C GLY A 62 8.53 -30.05 14.88
N THR A 63 7.74 -29.50 15.82
CA THR A 63 6.56 -30.17 16.41
C THR A 63 5.27 -29.63 15.78
N VAL A 64 4.72 -30.37 14.81
CA VAL A 64 3.53 -29.90 14.09
C VAL A 64 2.24 -30.28 14.83
N SER A 65 1.73 -29.37 15.66
CA SER A 65 0.27 -29.16 15.76
C SER A 65 -0.07 -27.77 16.32
N TYR A 66 -0.78 -26.97 15.54
CA TYR A 66 -1.31 -25.67 15.97
C TYR A 66 -2.82 -25.74 16.12
N SER A 67 -3.30 -25.68 17.36
CA SER A 67 -4.71 -25.44 17.70
C SER A 67 -4.79 -24.31 18.72
N ILE A 68 -5.68 -23.34 18.52
CA ILE A 68 -5.98 -22.35 19.56
C ILE A 68 -6.95 -23.01 20.56
N LEU A 69 -6.58 -23.00 21.83
CA LEU A 69 -7.46 -23.35 22.94
C LEU A 69 -8.39 -22.17 23.24
N LEU A 70 -9.69 -22.37 23.02
CA LEU A 70 -10.74 -21.45 23.48
C LEU A 70 -11.55 -22.19 24.53
N ASN A 71 -11.54 -21.68 25.77
CA ASN A 71 -12.19 -22.29 26.94
C ASN A 71 -11.79 -23.76 27.22
N GLY A 72 -10.51 -24.11 26.99
CA GLY A 72 -10.00 -25.46 27.27
C GLY A 72 -10.19 -26.49 26.16
N SER A 73 -10.82 -26.14 25.02
CA SER A 73 -11.00 -27.04 23.88
C SER A 73 -10.24 -26.56 22.62
N PRO A 74 -9.44 -27.43 21.96
CA PRO A 74 -8.69 -27.07 20.75
C PRO A 74 -9.61 -26.84 19.54
N GLN A 75 -9.44 -25.72 18.84
CA GLN A 75 -10.14 -25.38 17.60
C GLN A 75 -9.40 -25.85 16.33
N SER A 76 -10.09 -25.77 15.19
CA SER A 76 -9.53 -26.20 13.90
C SER A 76 -8.27 -25.41 13.50
N PRO A 77 -7.26 -26.09 12.94
CA PRO A 77 -5.97 -25.48 12.60
C PRO A 77 -6.10 -24.43 11.48
N PHE A 78 -5.30 -23.36 11.54
CA PHE A 78 -5.24 -22.30 10.52
C PHE A 78 -3.81 -22.06 10.01
N LYS A 79 -3.67 -21.49 8.79
CA LYS A 79 -2.38 -21.24 8.11
C LYS A 79 -2.06 -19.73 7.96
N PRO A 80 -0.83 -19.28 8.21
CA PRO A 80 -0.38 -17.92 7.88
C PRO A 80 -0.05 -17.75 6.38
N SER A 81 -0.06 -16.50 5.88
CA SER A 81 0.12 -16.19 4.45
C SER A 81 1.06 -15.01 4.18
N ARG A 82 2.10 -15.23 3.33
CA ARG A 82 2.41 -14.50 2.08
C ARG A 82 3.78 -14.90 1.51
N ASP A 83 3.76 -15.49 0.30
CA ASP A 83 4.94 -16.02 -0.41
C ASP A 83 5.24 -15.27 -1.75
N ASP A 84 4.58 -14.13 -2.00
CA ASP A 84 4.69 -13.41 -3.28
C ASP A 84 5.94 -12.49 -3.34
N SER A 85 6.98 -12.92 -4.06
CA SER A 85 8.18 -12.11 -4.32
C SER A 85 8.18 -11.53 -5.74
N LEU A 86 8.72 -10.30 -5.89
CA LEU A 86 8.95 -9.69 -7.21
C LEU A 86 10.44 -9.48 -7.45
N VAL A 87 10.96 -10.07 -8.51
CA VAL A 87 12.36 -9.90 -8.94
C VAL A 87 12.38 -9.13 -10.26
N PHE A 88 13.24 -8.12 -10.36
CA PHE A 88 13.40 -7.32 -11.58
C PHE A 88 14.78 -7.55 -12.16
N CYS A 89 14.86 -7.84 -13.46
CA CYS A 89 16.13 -8.04 -14.17
C CYS A 89 16.01 -7.63 -15.65
N LYS A 90 17.13 -7.63 -16.37
CA LYS A 90 17.10 -7.38 -17.82
C LYS A 90 16.48 -8.59 -18.53
N ALA A 91 15.69 -8.35 -19.57
CA ALA A 91 15.12 -9.41 -20.40
C ALA A 91 16.20 -9.94 -21.36
N LYS A 92 17.10 -10.78 -20.85
CA LYS A 92 18.14 -11.48 -21.62
C LYS A 92 18.19 -12.94 -21.16
N LEU A 93 18.46 -13.86 -22.09
CA LEU A 93 18.54 -15.30 -21.78
C LEU A 93 19.62 -15.61 -20.72
N GLN A 94 20.76 -14.93 -20.79
CA GLN A 94 21.85 -15.08 -19.83
C GLN A 94 21.45 -14.65 -18.41
N GLU A 95 20.69 -13.56 -18.28
CA GLU A 95 20.21 -13.06 -17.00
C GLU A 95 19.15 -13.99 -16.40
N TRP A 96 18.29 -14.56 -17.25
CA TRP A 96 17.40 -15.64 -16.84
C TRP A 96 18.19 -16.85 -16.34
N GLY A 97 19.22 -17.32 -17.08
CA GLY A 97 20.03 -18.47 -16.67
C GLY A 97 20.69 -18.27 -15.30
N ARG A 98 21.21 -17.07 -15.03
CA ARG A 98 21.75 -16.71 -13.70
C ARG A 98 20.68 -16.76 -12.61
N LEU A 99 19.51 -16.15 -12.87
CA LEU A 99 18.41 -16.13 -11.91
C LEU A 99 17.86 -17.54 -11.66
N HIS A 100 17.72 -18.35 -12.71
CA HIS A 100 17.30 -19.74 -12.61
C HIS A 100 18.28 -20.54 -11.77
N ASN A 101 19.59 -20.41 -11.99
CA ASN A 101 20.59 -21.10 -11.18
C ASN A 101 20.49 -20.72 -9.69
N ILE A 102 20.30 -19.42 -9.37
CA ILE A 102 20.09 -18.98 -7.99
C ILE A 102 18.82 -19.61 -7.40
N LEU A 103 17.71 -19.61 -8.15
CA LEU A 103 16.45 -20.20 -7.72
C LEU A 103 16.56 -21.71 -7.55
N SER A 104 17.27 -22.41 -8.43
CA SER A 104 17.52 -23.86 -8.33
C SER A 104 18.41 -24.19 -7.14
N SER A 105 19.48 -23.42 -6.89
CA SER A 105 20.31 -23.58 -5.69
C SER A 105 19.51 -23.34 -4.42
N TYR A 106 18.63 -22.33 -4.42
CA TYR A 106 17.72 -22.08 -3.30
C TYR A 106 16.70 -23.21 -3.13
N GLU A 107 16.12 -23.72 -4.21
CA GLU A 107 15.17 -24.85 -4.19
C GLU A 107 15.83 -26.12 -3.65
N LEU A 108 17.05 -26.44 -4.11
CA LEU A 108 17.82 -27.58 -3.62
C LEU A 108 18.21 -27.44 -2.14
N ALA A 109 18.58 -26.24 -1.70
CA ALA A 109 19.01 -26.01 -0.32
C ALA A 109 17.86 -25.91 0.68
N SER A 110 16.73 -25.32 0.27
CA SER A 110 15.60 -25.04 1.16
C SER A 110 14.45 -26.05 1.06
N GLY A 111 14.41 -26.87 0.01
CA GLY A 111 13.25 -27.69 -0.36
C GLY A 111 12.07 -26.90 -0.94
N GLN A 112 12.13 -25.56 -0.95
CA GLN A 112 11.07 -24.72 -1.51
C GLN A 112 11.14 -24.69 -3.03
N ARG A 113 10.15 -25.34 -3.66
CA ARG A 113 10.03 -25.37 -5.12
C ARG A 113 9.21 -24.23 -5.69
N LEU A 114 9.65 -23.68 -6.82
CA LEU A 114 8.89 -22.66 -7.56
C LEU A 114 7.57 -23.24 -8.11
N ASN A 115 6.48 -22.52 -7.90
CA ASN A 115 5.19 -22.83 -8.52
C ASN A 115 5.08 -22.16 -9.89
N LEU A 116 5.40 -22.91 -10.96
CA LEU A 116 5.38 -22.40 -12.34
C LEU A 116 3.99 -21.97 -12.83
N GLU A 117 2.91 -22.55 -12.28
CA GLU A 117 1.54 -22.23 -12.69
C GLU A 117 1.05 -20.91 -12.11
N LYS A 118 1.48 -20.57 -10.89
CA LYS A 118 1.11 -19.34 -10.18
C LYS A 118 2.12 -18.21 -10.35
N SER A 119 3.36 -18.55 -10.70
CA SER A 119 4.38 -17.58 -11.07
C SER A 119 4.07 -16.97 -12.43
N SER A 120 4.47 -15.71 -12.65
CA SER A 120 4.23 -15.03 -13.92
C SER A 120 5.32 -14.02 -14.26
N ILE A 121 5.59 -13.86 -15.55
CA ILE A 121 6.61 -12.92 -16.06
C ILE A 121 5.95 -11.71 -16.73
N TYR A 122 6.36 -10.52 -16.32
CA TYR A 122 5.98 -9.26 -16.95
C TYR A 122 7.14 -8.72 -17.76
N PHE A 123 6.95 -8.54 -19.06
CA PHE A 123 7.95 -7.90 -19.92
C PHE A 123 7.69 -6.39 -20.07
N SER A 124 8.76 -5.61 -20.22
CA SER A 124 8.67 -4.22 -20.64
C SER A 124 8.25 -4.11 -22.12
N LYS A 125 7.62 -2.99 -22.50
CA LYS A 125 7.09 -2.77 -23.86
C LYS A 125 8.15 -2.76 -24.97
N ASN A 126 9.41 -2.58 -24.61
CA ASN A 126 10.56 -2.57 -25.53
C ASN A 126 11.26 -3.93 -25.64
N THR A 127 10.82 -4.96 -24.92
CA THR A 127 11.35 -6.32 -25.06
C THR A 127 10.83 -6.93 -26.37
N ARG A 128 11.73 -7.33 -27.27
CA ARG A 128 11.39 -7.97 -28.56
C ARG A 128 10.64 -9.28 -28.34
N GLN A 129 9.66 -9.58 -29.21
CA GLN A 129 8.82 -10.77 -29.07
C GLN A 129 9.64 -12.07 -29.13
N GLU A 130 10.68 -12.11 -29.96
CA GLU A 130 11.64 -13.22 -30.03
C GLU A 130 12.23 -13.54 -28.65
N ILE A 131 12.75 -12.52 -27.96
CA ILE A 131 13.34 -12.65 -26.62
C ILE A 131 12.29 -13.10 -25.60
N GLN A 132 11.07 -12.56 -25.67
CA GLN A 132 9.99 -13.00 -24.78
C GLN A 132 9.69 -14.47 -24.99
N ASN A 133 9.53 -14.91 -26.24
CA ASN A 133 9.24 -16.30 -26.57
C ASN A 133 10.37 -17.24 -26.14
N SER A 134 11.64 -16.87 -26.37
CA SER A 134 12.78 -17.66 -25.91
C SER A 134 12.80 -17.80 -24.38
N ILE A 135 12.59 -16.72 -23.64
CA ILE A 135 12.53 -16.77 -22.17
C ILE A 135 11.35 -17.62 -21.70
N LEU A 136 10.17 -17.45 -22.29
CA LEU A 136 8.97 -18.23 -21.91
C LEU A 136 9.15 -19.73 -22.20
N ALA A 137 9.75 -20.08 -23.35
CA ALA A 137 10.06 -21.45 -23.71
C ALA A 137 11.07 -22.10 -22.75
N THR A 138 12.10 -21.37 -22.33
CA THR A 138 13.09 -21.87 -21.36
C THR A 138 12.56 -21.92 -19.93
N THR A 139 11.70 -20.98 -19.53
CA THR A 139 11.21 -20.88 -18.15
C THR A 139 10.06 -21.86 -17.85
N GLY A 140 9.21 -22.16 -18.83
CA GLY A 140 7.93 -22.84 -18.59
C GLY A 140 6.90 -22.00 -17.82
N ILE A 141 7.21 -20.73 -17.52
CA ILE A 141 6.34 -19.80 -16.78
C ILE A 141 5.44 -19.04 -17.77
N LYS A 142 4.20 -18.79 -17.37
CA LYS A 142 3.26 -18.04 -18.21
C LYS A 142 3.61 -16.54 -18.24
N ALA A 143 3.48 -15.93 -19.42
CA ALA A 143 3.52 -14.48 -19.54
C ALA A 143 2.30 -13.88 -18.85
N SER A 144 2.53 -12.88 -18.02
CA SER A 144 1.46 -12.17 -17.34
C SER A 144 0.68 -11.28 -18.30
N ARG A 145 -0.64 -11.23 -18.10
CA ARG A 145 -1.50 -10.29 -18.83
C ARG A 145 -1.31 -8.88 -18.25
N PRO A 146 -1.29 -7.83 -19.09
CA PRO A 146 -1.50 -6.48 -18.59
C PRO A 146 -2.82 -6.50 -17.78
N PHE A 147 -2.82 -6.01 -16.54
CA PHE A 147 -3.93 -6.05 -15.55
C PHE A 147 -3.98 -7.25 -14.59
N GLU A 148 -3.04 -8.18 -14.63
CA GLU A 148 -2.95 -9.19 -13.55
C GLU A 148 -2.63 -8.52 -12.20
N LYS A 149 -3.14 -9.06 -11.09
CA LYS A 149 -3.05 -8.42 -9.76
C LYS A 149 -1.72 -8.76 -9.10
N TYR A 150 -1.10 -7.75 -8.49
CA TYR A 150 -0.03 -7.93 -7.52
C TYR A 150 -0.52 -7.48 -6.14
N LEU A 151 -0.40 -8.34 -5.13
CA LEU A 151 -0.92 -8.11 -3.77
C LEU A 151 -2.39 -7.64 -3.72
N GLY A 152 -3.22 -8.17 -4.63
CA GLY A 152 -4.65 -7.83 -4.71
C GLY A 152 -4.98 -6.47 -5.35
N LEU A 153 -3.98 -5.75 -5.88
CA LEU A 153 -4.15 -4.47 -6.54
C LEU A 153 -3.73 -4.55 -8.03
N PRO A 154 -4.18 -3.60 -8.87
CA PRO A 154 -3.84 -3.58 -10.29
C PRO A 154 -2.34 -3.34 -10.49
N SER A 155 -1.65 -4.25 -11.18
CA SER A 155 -0.22 -4.12 -11.47
C SER A 155 0.11 -2.94 -12.40
N TYR A 156 -0.86 -2.47 -13.17
CA TYR A 156 -0.73 -1.29 -14.03
C TYR A 156 -2.03 -0.48 -14.10
N ILE A 157 -1.91 0.82 -13.86
CA ILE A 157 -3.02 1.77 -14.01
C ILE A 157 -2.76 2.56 -15.29
N GLY A 158 -3.38 2.11 -16.37
CA GLY A 158 -3.29 2.73 -17.69
C GLY A 158 -4.17 3.97 -17.84
N LYS A 159 -4.54 4.29 -19.09
CA LYS A 159 -5.39 5.46 -19.41
C LYS A 159 -6.77 5.38 -18.74
N SER A 160 -7.36 4.19 -18.65
CA SER A 160 -8.64 3.98 -17.95
C SER A 160 -8.44 3.66 -16.48
N LYS A 161 -8.31 4.71 -15.66
CA LYS A 161 -8.13 4.60 -14.20
C LYS A 161 -9.31 3.86 -13.55
N SER A 162 -10.54 4.13 -13.98
CA SER A 162 -11.74 3.54 -13.38
C SER A 162 -11.81 2.02 -13.53
N ARG A 163 -11.40 1.47 -14.68
CA ARG A 163 -11.42 0.02 -14.93
C ARG A 163 -10.52 -0.74 -13.96
N ALA A 164 -9.39 -0.15 -13.59
CA ALA A 164 -8.45 -0.76 -12.64
C ALA A 164 -9.07 -0.99 -11.25
N PHE A 165 -10.07 -0.19 -10.85
CA PHE A 165 -10.68 -0.28 -9.52
C PHE A 165 -12.03 -1.03 -9.50
N LEU A 166 -12.56 -1.47 -10.65
CA LEU A 166 -13.78 -2.29 -10.72
C LEU A 166 -13.72 -3.55 -9.85
N PRO A 167 -12.58 -4.29 -9.76
CA PRO A 167 -12.50 -5.47 -8.90
C PRO A 167 -12.78 -5.19 -7.41
N ILE A 168 -12.65 -3.95 -6.94
CA ILE A 168 -13.02 -3.55 -5.58
C ILE A 168 -14.54 -3.57 -5.43
N ILE A 169 -15.25 -2.99 -6.40
CA ILE A 169 -16.71 -3.00 -6.45
C ILE A 169 -17.22 -4.44 -6.54
N ASP A 170 -16.62 -5.27 -7.38
CA ASP A 170 -17.05 -6.66 -7.55
C ASP A 170 -16.89 -7.48 -6.25
N ARG A 171 -15.80 -7.26 -5.51
CA ARG A 171 -15.61 -7.88 -4.18
C ARG A 171 -16.66 -7.41 -3.17
N ILE A 172 -16.99 -6.13 -3.17
CA ILE A 172 -18.03 -5.57 -2.28
C ILE A 172 -19.39 -6.17 -2.62
N LYS A 173 -19.74 -6.24 -3.91
CA LYS A 173 -20.98 -6.88 -4.37
C LYS A 173 -21.04 -8.34 -3.95
N ALA A 174 -19.98 -9.11 -4.18
CA ALA A 174 -19.91 -10.53 -3.81
C ALA A 174 -20.09 -10.76 -2.30
N GLN A 175 -19.55 -9.87 -1.45
CA GLN A 175 -19.79 -9.93 -0.01
C GLN A 175 -21.25 -9.62 0.34
N MET A 176 -21.83 -8.59 -0.26
CA MET A 176 -23.21 -8.19 -0.02
C MET A 176 -24.23 -9.24 -0.50
N THR A 177 -23.98 -9.95 -1.60
CA THR A 177 -24.84 -11.04 -2.08
C THR A 177 -24.86 -12.22 -1.13
N ASN A 178 -23.75 -12.47 -0.42
CA ASN A 178 -23.65 -13.57 0.53
C ASN A 178 -24.40 -13.29 1.85
N TRP A 179 -24.84 -12.05 2.07
CA TRP A 179 -25.53 -11.66 3.30
C TRP A 179 -27.04 -11.72 3.12
N LYS A 180 -27.69 -12.59 3.90
CA LYS A 180 -29.15 -12.65 3.97
C LYS A 180 -29.70 -11.40 4.68
N THR A 181 -29.97 -10.33 3.91
CA THR A 181 -30.40 -9.02 4.41
C THR A 181 -31.66 -9.05 5.27
N ASN A 182 -32.50 -10.07 5.08
CA ASN A 182 -33.79 -10.22 5.76
C ASN A 182 -33.65 -10.78 7.19
N LEU A 183 -32.48 -11.34 7.55
CA LEU A 183 -32.19 -11.88 8.87
C LEU A 183 -31.35 -10.93 9.73
N LEU A 184 -30.95 -9.78 9.19
CA LEU A 184 -30.04 -8.86 9.86
C LEU A 184 -30.78 -7.69 10.50
N SER A 185 -30.53 -7.52 11.81
CA SER A 185 -30.92 -6.30 12.53
C SER A 185 -30.19 -5.07 11.97
N PRO A 186 -30.72 -3.84 12.18
CA PRO A 186 -30.02 -2.61 11.80
C PRO A 186 -28.61 -2.52 12.38
N ALA A 187 -28.42 -2.91 13.65
CA ALA A 187 -27.11 -2.96 14.29
C ALA A 187 -26.17 -3.96 13.59
N GLY A 188 -26.65 -5.15 13.23
CA GLY A 188 -25.88 -6.14 12.48
C GLY A 188 -25.41 -5.62 11.12
N LYS A 189 -26.28 -4.90 10.39
CA LYS A 189 -25.92 -4.24 9.13
C LYS A 189 -24.83 -3.18 9.33
N GLU A 190 -24.89 -2.41 10.40
CA GLU A 190 -23.91 -1.35 10.69
C GLU A 190 -22.52 -1.95 10.88
N VAL A 191 -22.45 -3.01 11.68
CA VAL A 191 -21.21 -3.74 11.98
C VAL A 191 -20.60 -4.31 10.70
N LEU A 192 -21.37 -5.03 9.88
CA LEU A 192 -20.89 -5.64 8.63
C LEU A 192 -20.37 -4.59 7.64
N LEU A 193 -21.08 -3.47 7.48
CA LEU A 193 -20.66 -2.39 6.61
C LEU A 193 -19.32 -1.78 7.06
N LYS A 194 -19.12 -1.58 8.37
CA LYS A 194 -17.91 -0.98 8.91
C LYS A 194 -16.71 -1.93 8.96
N SER A 195 -16.90 -3.16 9.41
CA SER A 195 -15.80 -4.11 9.59
C SER A 195 -15.37 -4.75 8.28
N VAL A 196 -16.31 -5.05 7.38
CA VAL A 196 -16.04 -5.77 6.13
C VAL A 196 -15.99 -4.81 4.95
N ILE A 197 -17.06 -4.06 4.67
CA ILE A 197 -17.11 -3.27 3.42
C ILE A 197 -16.11 -2.11 3.43
N GLN A 198 -16.02 -1.35 4.53
CA GLN A 198 -15.07 -0.23 4.60
C GLN A 198 -13.60 -0.69 4.65
N SER A 199 -13.31 -1.91 5.08
CA SER A 199 -11.94 -2.43 5.14
C SER A 199 -11.41 -2.88 3.77
N ILE A 200 -12.26 -3.42 2.89
CA ILE A 200 -11.89 -3.91 1.55
C ILE A 200 -11.06 -2.89 0.73
N PRO A 201 -11.49 -1.62 0.55
CA PRO A 201 -10.73 -0.66 -0.24
C PRO A 201 -9.53 -0.05 0.51
N THR A 202 -9.39 -0.26 1.83
CA THR A 202 -8.43 0.49 2.68
C THR A 202 -6.99 0.35 2.20
N TYR A 203 -6.56 -0.86 1.86
CA TYR A 203 -5.20 -1.09 1.34
C TYR A 203 -4.95 -0.34 0.01
N CYS A 204 -5.95 -0.35 -0.88
CA CYS A 204 -5.88 0.36 -2.16
C CYS A 204 -5.84 1.88 -1.97
N MET A 205 -6.71 2.41 -1.10
CA MET A 205 -6.79 3.84 -0.77
C MET A 205 -5.51 4.37 -0.12
N GLY A 206 -4.75 3.51 0.57
CA GLY A 206 -3.44 3.88 1.11
C GLY A 206 -2.36 4.11 0.05
N ILE A 207 -2.57 3.69 -1.21
CA ILE A 207 -1.57 3.78 -2.29
C ILE A 207 -2.07 4.65 -3.44
N PHE A 208 -3.37 4.61 -3.72
CA PHE A 208 -3.99 5.25 -4.88
C PHE A 208 -5.13 6.16 -4.46
N LEU A 209 -5.25 7.28 -5.17
CA LEU A 209 -6.42 8.13 -5.13
C LEU A 209 -7.48 7.50 -6.03
N ILE A 210 -8.50 6.91 -5.46
CA ILE A 210 -9.55 6.22 -6.21
C ILE A 210 -10.43 7.28 -6.90
N PRO A 211 -10.79 7.10 -8.20
CA PRO A 211 -11.67 8.03 -8.88
C PRO A 211 -13.00 8.22 -8.14
N LYS A 212 -13.47 9.47 -8.01
CA LYS A 212 -14.70 9.81 -7.29
C LYS A 212 -15.93 9.00 -7.77
N GLY A 213 -15.99 8.64 -9.04
CA GLY A 213 -17.08 7.81 -9.58
C GLY A 213 -17.13 6.41 -8.97
N ILE A 214 -15.98 5.79 -8.71
CA ILE A 214 -15.87 4.48 -8.06
C ILE A 214 -16.29 4.59 -6.59
N LEU A 215 -15.79 5.62 -5.88
CA LEU A 215 -16.17 5.86 -4.48
C LEU A 215 -17.67 6.13 -4.32
N ARG A 216 -18.24 6.93 -5.23
CA ARG A 216 -19.70 7.16 -5.31
C ARG A 216 -20.47 5.86 -5.54
N ASN A 217 -19.97 4.96 -6.38
CA ASN A 217 -20.61 3.66 -6.59
C ASN A 217 -20.56 2.78 -5.32
N ILE A 218 -19.44 2.75 -4.61
CA ILE A 218 -19.33 2.03 -3.34
C ILE A 218 -20.32 2.59 -2.31
N ASN A 219 -20.41 3.92 -2.18
CA ASN A 219 -21.39 4.57 -1.31
C ASN A 219 -22.83 4.19 -1.67
N LYS A 220 -23.17 4.15 -2.97
CA LYS A 220 -24.51 3.70 -3.43
C LYS A 220 -24.81 2.26 -3.02
N LEU A 221 -23.84 1.35 -3.14
CA LEU A 221 -24.01 -0.05 -2.73
C LEU A 221 -24.24 -0.17 -1.22
N MET A 222 -23.44 0.55 -0.41
CA MET A 222 -23.62 0.56 1.05
C MET A 222 -24.97 1.17 1.45
N GLN A 223 -25.39 2.24 0.79
CA GLN A 223 -26.68 2.87 1.01
C GLN A 223 -27.82 1.90 0.66
N SER A 224 -27.76 1.25 -0.51
CA SER A 224 -28.76 0.25 -0.90
C SER A 224 -28.85 -0.90 0.10
N PHE A 225 -27.72 -1.39 0.60
CA PHE A 225 -27.69 -2.45 1.62
C PHE A 225 -28.26 -2.00 2.97
N TRP A 226 -27.92 -0.79 3.42
CA TRP A 226 -28.38 -0.22 4.69
C TRP A 226 -29.90 -0.09 4.73
N TRP A 227 -30.46 0.61 3.74
CA TRP A 227 -31.90 0.85 3.67
C TRP A 227 -32.68 -0.40 3.24
N GLY A 228 -32.07 -1.26 2.42
CA GLY A 228 -32.65 -2.50 1.94
C GLY A 228 -33.75 -2.31 0.90
N ILE A 229 -34.30 -3.44 0.46
CA ILE A 229 -35.41 -3.53 -0.51
C ILE A 229 -36.61 -4.12 0.23
N ARG A 230 -37.80 -3.54 0.07
CA ARG A 230 -39.08 -4.10 0.56
C ARG A 230 -39.96 -4.40 -0.64
N ASN A 231 -40.40 -5.64 -0.81
CA ASN A 231 -41.27 -6.07 -1.91
C ASN A 231 -40.78 -5.58 -3.29
N GLN A 232 -39.52 -5.85 -3.63
CA GLN A 232 -38.86 -5.44 -4.89
C GLN A 232 -38.70 -3.92 -5.10
N ASN A 233 -39.19 -3.07 -4.18
CA ASN A 233 -38.98 -1.62 -4.20
C ASN A 233 -37.89 -1.18 -3.20
N PRO A 234 -37.01 -0.24 -3.55
CA PRO A 234 -36.06 0.32 -2.60
C PRO A 234 -36.80 0.98 -1.43
N LYS A 235 -36.39 0.70 -0.18
CA LYS A 235 -36.95 1.41 0.97
C LYS A 235 -36.59 2.89 0.90
N MET A 236 -37.52 3.75 1.34
CA MET A 236 -37.32 5.19 1.40
C MET A 236 -36.09 5.54 2.24
N HIS A 237 -35.26 6.44 1.72
CA HIS A 237 -34.07 6.94 2.40
C HIS A 237 -34.45 8.03 3.41
N TRP A 238 -34.61 7.67 4.68
CA TRP A 238 -35.00 8.61 5.75
C TRP A 238 -33.91 9.63 6.10
N LEU A 239 -32.64 9.28 5.87
CA LEU A 239 -31.49 10.15 6.10
C LEU A 239 -30.52 10.10 4.92
N SER A 240 -29.90 11.24 4.61
CA SER A 240 -28.83 11.27 3.60
C SER A 240 -27.63 10.43 4.04
N TRP A 241 -26.90 9.85 3.08
CA TRP A 241 -25.69 9.08 3.38
C TRP A 241 -24.63 9.91 4.11
N LYS A 242 -24.51 11.21 3.77
CA LYS A 242 -23.66 12.17 4.50
C LYS A 242 -24.11 12.36 5.95
N GLY A 243 -25.42 12.41 6.20
CA GLY A 243 -25.99 12.45 7.55
C GLY A 243 -25.62 11.21 8.35
N LEU A 244 -25.75 10.02 7.76
CA LEU A 244 -25.34 8.76 8.40
C LEU A 244 -23.83 8.69 8.65
N GLY A 245 -23.03 9.43 7.87
CA GLY A 245 -21.58 9.50 8.04
C GLY A 245 -21.10 10.36 9.20
N LYS A 246 -21.95 11.21 9.78
CA LYS A 246 -21.59 12.03 10.94
C LYS A 246 -21.26 11.18 12.17
N LEU A 247 -20.52 11.75 13.13
CA LEU A 247 -20.18 11.07 14.38
C LEU A 247 -21.44 10.69 15.17
N LYS A 248 -21.36 9.61 15.95
CA LYS A 248 -22.46 9.17 16.84
C LYS A 248 -22.90 10.26 17.82
N GLN A 249 -21.94 11.05 18.30
CA GLN A 249 -22.17 12.18 19.21
C GLN A 249 -23.07 13.28 18.63
N VAL A 250 -23.12 13.43 17.30
CA VAL A 250 -23.95 14.44 16.62
C VAL A 250 -25.11 13.79 15.83
N GLY A 251 -25.53 12.59 16.24
CA GLY A 251 -26.69 11.90 15.69
C GLY A 251 -26.45 11.12 14.39
N GLY A 252 -25.20 10.90 13.98
CA GLY A 252 -24.87 10.04 12.84
C GLY A 252 -24.54 8.60 13.24
N LEU A 253 -24.21 7.76 12.26
CA LEU A 253 -23.76 6.38 12.49
C LEU A 253 -22.25 6.23 12.33
N GLY A 254 -21.51 7.26 11.91
CA GLY A 254 -20.06 7.22 11.73
C GLY A 254 -19.64 6.32 10.57
N PHE A 255 -20.42 6.23 9.49
CA PHE A 255 -19.91 5.65 8.25
C PHE A 255 -18.85 6.58 7.65
N ARG A 256 -17.68 6.02 7.30
CA ARG A 256 -16.59 6.82 6.75
C ARG A 256 -16.95 7.32 5.35
N ASP A 257 -16.76 8.61 5.11
CA ASP A 257 -16.71 9.12 3.74
C ASP A 257 -15.43 8.61 3.08
N PHE A 258 -15.57 7.80 2.02
CA PHE A 258 -14.41 7.22 1.36
C PHE A 258 -13.53 8.25 0.64
N GLU A 259 -14.07 9.39 0.20
CA GLU A 259 -13.27 10.42 -0.46
C GLU A 259 -12.32 11.05 0.56
N ASP A 260 -12.85 11.45 1.71
CA ASP A 260 -12.04 12.02 2.80
C ASP A 260 -11.11 10.98 3.41
N PHE A 261 -11.60 9.75 3.61
CA PHE A 261 -10.79 8.66 4.14
C PHE A 261 -9.63 8.29 3.19
N ASN A 262 -9.86 8.28 1.87
CA ASN A 262 -8.80 8.04 0.90
C ASN A 262 -7.75 9.17 0.93
N ARG A 263 -8.17 10.44 0.97
CA ARG A 263 -7.26 11.58 1.10
C ARG A 263 -6.46 11.52 2.39
N ALA A 264 -7.09 11.16 3.52
CA ALA A 264 -6.43 11.02 4.81
C ALA A 264 -5.36 9.90 4.80
N LEU A 265 -5.66 8.74 4.22
CA LEU A 265 -4.69 7.65 4.10
C LEU A 265 -3.49 8.02 3.22
N LEU A 266 -3.71 8.79 2.15
CA LEU A 266 -2.65 9.30 1.28
C LEU A 266 -1.83 10.40 1.97
N ALA A 267 -2.48 11.29 2.73
CA ALA A 267 -1.81 12.29 3.57
C ALA A 267 -0.92 11.60 4.61
N LYS A 268 -1.37 10.51 5.22
CA LYS A 268 -0.57 9.66 6.11
C LYS A 268 0.67 9.07 5.42
N GLN A 269 0.61 8.74 4.12
CA GLN A 269 1.82 8.35 3.38
C GLN A 269 2.76 9.54 3.16
N GLY A 270 2.22 10.72 2.81
CA GLY A 270 3.01 11.95 2.73
C GLY A 270 3.73 12.26 4.04
N TRP A 271 3.05 12.10 5.18
CA TRP A 271 3.65 12.25 6.50
C TRP A 271 4.81 11.29 6.72
N ARG A 272 4.65 10.00 6.39
CA ARG A 272 5.72 9.00 6.48
C ARG A 272 6.94 9.33 5.60
N ILE A 273 6.73 9.97 4.45
CA ILE A 273 7.83 10.41 3.58
C ILE A 273 8.66 11.49 4.28
N ILE A 274 7.99 12.40 4.99
CA ILE A 274 8.62 13.49 5.74
C ILE A 274 9.32 12.97 6.99
N THR A 275 8.65 12.15 7.81
CA THR A 275 9.19 11.71 9.11
C THR A 275 10.19 10.58 9.04
N ASN A 276 10.09 9.71 8.03
CA ASN A 276 10.95 8.53 7.90
C ASN A 276 11.73 8.60 6.56
N PRO A 277 12.66 9.56 6.39
CA PRO A 277 13.35 9.79 5.12
C PRO A 277 14.25 8.62 4.71
N GLN A 278 14.73 7.82 5.66
CA GLN A 278 15.60 6.66 5.41
C GLN A 278 14.85 5.41 4.95
N SER A 279 13.51 5.40 5.03
CA SER A 279 12.74 4.26 4.52
C SER A 279 12.98 4.08 3.02
N LEU A 280 13.00 2.83 2.55
CA LEU A 280 13.20 2.52 1.12
C LEU A 280 12.21 3.27 0.23
N ALA A 281 10.95 3.37 0.66
CA ALA A 281 9.91 4.10 -0.08
C ALA A 281 10.24 5.60 -0.17
N SER A 282 10.63 6.24 0.93
CA SER A 282 11.01 7.65 0.96
C SER A 282 12.23 7.93 0.08
N ARG A 283 13.27 7.09 0.18
CA ARG A 283 14.50 7.21 -0.63
C ARG A 283 14.21 7.09 -2.12
N VAL A 284 13.43 6.08 -2.52
CA VAL A 284 13.06 5.86 -3.93
C VAL A 284 12.21 7.02 -4.47
N LEU A 285 11.22 7.49 -3.70
CA LEU A 285 10.38 8.61 -4.13
C LEU A 285 11.14 9.93 -4.21
N LYS A 286 12.01 10.21 -3.23
CA LYS A 286 12.87 11.40 -3.22
C LYS A 286 13.79 11.41 -4.45
N ALA A 287 14.54 10.33 -4.66
CA ALA A 287 15.44 10.21 -5.80
C ALA A 287 14.72 10.37 -7.15
N LYS A 288 13.47 9.90 -7.26
CA LYS A 288 12.72 9.92 -8.51
C LYS A 288 11.98 11.24 -8.78
N TYR A 289 11.38 11.86 -7.76
CA TYR A 289 10.42 12.96 -7.95
C TYR A 289 10.89 14.30 -7.40
N PHE A 290 11.73 14.31 -6.36
CA PHE A 290 12.21 15.53 -5.70
C PHE A 290 13.65 15.35 -5.19
N PRO A 291 14.63 15.09 -6.08
CA PRO A 291 16.00 14.76 -5.65
C PRO A 291 16.70 15.95 -4.98
N LEU A 292 16.44 17.17 -5.46
CA LEU A 292 17.06 18.42 -5.00
C LEU A 292 16.10 19.32 -4.23
N SER A 293 14.88 18.86 -3.96
CA SER A 293 13.85 19.66 -3.30
C SER A 293 13.19 18.85 -2.18
N ASP A 294 12.29 19.50 -1.45
CA ASP A 294 11.48 18.85 -0.43
C ASP A 294 10.16 18.35 -0.98
N PHE A 295 9.49 17.51 -0.18
CA PHE A 295 8.17 17.00 -0.49
C PHE A 295 7.12 18.13 -0.67
N SER A 296 7.27 19.24 0.06
CA SER A 296 6.40 20.43 -0.05
C SER A 296 6.44 21.05 -1.44
N SER A 297 7.64 21.22 -1.99
CA SER A 297 7.92 21.92 -3.24
C SER A 297 7.97 21.01 -4.47
N ALA A 298 7.87 19.69 -4.28
CA ALA A 298 7.91 18.72 -5.35
C ALA A 298 6.83 18.98 -6.43
N ARG A 299 7.25 19.10 -7.69
CA ARG A 299 6.34 19.34 -8.82
C ARG A 299 5.82 18.03 -9.40
N VAL A 300 4.57 18.03 -9.85
CA VAL A 300 3.94 16.87 -10.48
C VAL A 300 3.93 17.03 -11.99
N LYS A 301 4.52 16.07 -12.70
CA LYS A 301 4.55 16.01 -14.17
C LYS A 301 3.45 15.07 -14.69
N ARG A 302 3.04 15.29 -15.95
CA ARG A 302 2.06 14.42 -16.63
C ARG A 302 2.56 12.97 -16.77
N SER A 303 3.86 12.74 -16.87
CA SER A 303 4.49 11.41 -16.96
C SER A 303 4.63 10.68 -15.63
N ASP A 304 4.39 11.34 -14.50
CA ASP A 304 4.62 10.75 -13.19
C ASP A 304 3.67 9.60 -12.87
N SER A 305 4.08 8.75 -11.94
CA SER A 305 3.26 7.62 -11.52
C SER A 305 1.93 8.05 -10.95
N TYR A 306 0.96 7.14 -11.08
CA TYR A 306 -0.33 7.36 -10.45
C TYR A 306 -0.22 7.37 -8.92
N VAL A 307 0.68 6.58 -8.35
CA VAL A 307 1.01 6.57 -6.91
C VAL A 307 1.47 7.96 -6.47
N TRP A 308 2.46 8.54 -7.16
CA TRP A 308 3.02 9.85 -6.83
C TRP A 308 1.98 10.97 -6.94
N LYS A 309 1.20 10.96 -8.02
CA LYS A 309 0.07 11.87 -8.20
C LYS A 309 -0.97 11.74 -7.09
N SER A 310 -1.23 10.51 -6.63
CA SER A 310 -2.18 10.23 -5.56
C SER A 310 -1.69 10.81 -4.23
N ILE A 311 -0.45 10.55 -3.85
CA ILE A 311 0.16 11.08 -2.62
C ILE A 311 0.20 12.62 -2.67
N THR A 312 0.62 13.19 -3.81
CA THR A 312 0.73 14.65 -3.95
C THR A 312 -0.64 15.34 -3.95
N ALA A 313 -1.70 14.68 -4.43
CA ALA A 313 -3.06 15.22 -4.36
C ALA A 313 -3.56 15.38 -2.91
N ALA A 314 -3.05 14.60 -1.97
CA ALA A 314 -3.35 14.72 -0.54
C ALA A 314 -2.39 15.66 0.20
N ARG A 315 -1.37 16.20 -0.48
CA ARG A 315 -0.37 17.10 0.12
C ARG A 315 -1.00 18.35 0.75
N PRO A 316 -1.96 19.07 0.12
CA PRO A 316 -2.56 20.24 0.74
C PRO A 316 -3.23 19.92 2.09
N LEU A 317 -3.95 18.80 2.16
CA LEU A 317 -4.61 18.34 3.38
C LEU A 317 -3.58 18.02 4.49
N LEU A 318 -2.47 17.37 4.12
CA LEU A 318 -1.39 17.10 5.07
C LEU A 318 -0.87 18.43 5.64
N TYR A 319 -0.44 19.33 4.76
CA TYR A 319 0.12 20.60 5.21
C TYR A 319 -0.93 21.46 5.92
N GLU A 320 -2.23 21.40 5.65
CA GLU A 320 -3.23 22.12 6.44
C GLU A 320 -3.15 21.79 7.94
N GLY A 321 -2.88 20.53 8.30
CA GLY A 321 -2.78 20.06 9.69
C GLY A 321 -1.36 20.00 10.28
N LEU A 322 -0.30 20.38 9.55
CA LEU A 322 1.07 20.32 10.07
C LEU A 322 1.43 21.56 10.90
N LEU A 323 1.93 21.30 12.11
CA LEU A 323 2.49 22.28 13.03
C LEU A 323 3.93 21.88 13.37
N TRP A 324 4.82 22.86 13.42
CA TRP A 324 6.17 22.67 13.93
C TRP A 324 6.16 22.66 15.46
N LYS A 325 6.78 21.65 16.04
CA LYS A 325 7.23 21.69 17.43
C LYS A 325 8.69 22.11 17.42
N ILE A 326 8.99 23.26 18.01
CA ILE A 326 10.34 23.82 18.01
C ILE A 326 11.25 22.98 18.90
N GLY A 327 12.38 22.56 18.34
CA GLY A 327 13.55 22.06 19.07
C GLY A 327 14.63 23.14 19.05
N ASN A 328 15.58 23.03 18.12
CA ASN A 328 16.67 24.03 17.96
C ASN A 328 16.30 25.27 17.11
N GLY A 329 15.14 25.26 16.43
CA GLY A 329 14.67 26.39 15.62
C GLY A 329 15.44 26.69 14.32
N ASN A 330 16.49 25.95 13.98
CA ASN A 330 17.40 26.28 12.87
C ASN A 330 16.78 26.16 11.47
N THR A 331 15.74 25.35 11.31
CA THR A 331 15.11 25.07 10.01
C THR A 331 13.71 25.66 9.88
N VAL A 332 13.18 26.28 10.94
CA VAL A 332 11.81 26.78 10.98
C VAL A 332 11.85 28.28 10.73
N LYS A 333 11.21 28.74 9.66
CA LYS A 333 11.12 30.17 9.32
C LYS A 333 10.03 30.83 10.16
N ILE A 334 10.37 31.88 10.89
CA ILE A 334 9.47 32.49 11.87
C ILE A 334 8.18 33.04 11.22
N TRP A 335 8.29 33.63 10.02
CA TRP A 335 7.16 34.29 9.34
C TRP A 335 6.32 33.36 8.46
N SER A 336 6.95 32.40 7.78
CA SER A 336 6.25 31.55 6.81
C SER A 336 5.68 30.26 7.38
N ASP A 337 6.33 29.70 8.42
CA ASP A 337 5.97 28.40 8.98
C ASP A 337 4.95 28.53 10.12
N ARG A 338 4.16 27.46 10.32
CA ARG A 338 3.23 27.38 11.44
C ARG A 338 3.91 26.73 12.65
N TRP A 339 4.28 27.54 13.63
CA TRP A 339 4.99 27.09 14.82
C TRP A 339 4.50 27.74 16.12
N LEU A 340 3.61 28.75 16.03
CA LEU A 340 3.05 29.43 17.19
C LEU A 340 1.78 28.74 17.68
N PRO A 341 1.50 28.68 18.99
CA PRO A 341 0.29 28.10 19.56
C PRO A 341 -0.92 29.06 19.48
N ILE A 342 -1.09 29.79 18.36
CA ILE A 342 -2.17 30.77 18.20
C ILE A 342 -3.33 30.11 17.41
N PRO A 343 -4.56 30.06 17.96
CA PRO A 343 -5.66 29.27 17.40
C PRO A 343 -6.08 29.63 15.97
N THR A 344 -5.86 30.88 15.55
CA THR A 344 -6.41 31.41 14.29
C THR A 344 -5.55 31.08 13.07
N THR A 345 -4.23 31.18 13.18
CA THR A 345 -3.32 31.04 12.02
C THR A 345 -2.07 30.23 12.30
N TYR A 346 -1.68 30.05 13.57
CA TYR A 346 -0.42 29.42 14.00
C TYR A 346 0.86 30.04 13.39
N LYS A 347 0.74 31.21 12.74
CA LYS A 347 1.84 31.95 12.09
C LYS A 347 2.02 33.32 12.75
N SER A 348 3.21 33.89 12.59
CA SER A 348 3.42 35.31 12.93
C SER A 348 2.57 36.20 12.01
N GLN A 349 1.80 37.10 12.60
CA GLN A 349 0.99 38.09 11.86
C GLN A 349 1.68 39.45 11.79
N SER A 350 2.79 39.64 12.50
CA SER A 350 3.53 40.90 12.49
C SER A 350 4.41 40.99 11.23
N PRO A 351 4.39 42.14 10.52
CA PRO A 351 5.30 42.35 9.39
C PRO A 351 6.76 42.28 9.86
N PRO A 352 7.67 41.68 9.07
CA PRO A 352 9.09 41.60 9.42
C PRO A 352 9.69 43.02 9.43
N LYS A 353 9.84 43.61 10.62
CA LYS A 353 10.41 44.94 10.81
C LYS A 353 11.84 44.90 11.38
N VAL A 354 12.14 43.93 12.24
CA VAL A 354 13.41 43.84 12.99
C VAL A 354 14.30 42.73 12.45
N LEU A 355 13.72 41.56 12.15
CA LEU A 355 14.43 40.40 11.63
C LEU A 355 14.12 40.23 10.14
N ASN A 356 15.09 39.65 9.41
CA ASN A 356 14.95 39.34 7.98
C ASN A 356 13.71 38.45 7.75
N SER A 357 13.07 38.61 6.59
CA SER A 357 11.93 37.78 6.17
C SER A 357 12.24 36.27 6.11
N GLU A 358 13.52 35.91 5.98
CA GLU A 358 13.99 34.52 6.01
C GLU A 358 14.54 34.08 7.39
N ALA A 359 14.42 34.90 8.44
CA ALA A 359 14.93 34.56 9.76
C ALA A 359 14.26 33.30 10.35
N THR A 360 15.09 32.49 11.00
CA THR A 360 14.71 31.21 11.59
C THR A 360 14.43 31.36 13.08
N VAL A 361 13.60 30.47 13.65
CA VAL A 361 13.18 30.53 15.06
C VAL A 361 14.37 30.45 16.01
N SER A 362 15.49 29.86 15.59
CA SER A 362 16.75 29.89 16.35
C SER A 362 17.25 31.29 16.67
N SER A 363 16.91 32.31 15.87
CA SER A 363 17.26 33.72 16.18
C SER A 363 16.46 34.31 17.36
N LEU A 364 15.41 33.62 17.81
CA LEU A 364 14.60 33.98 18.97
C LEU A 364 14.93 33.14 20.20
N ILE A 365 15.80 32.13 20.07
CA ILE A 365 16.19 31.24 21.16
C ILE A 365 17.56 31.68 21.65
N ASP A 366 17.67 31.92 22.95
CA ASP A 366 18.98 32.13 23.57
C ASP A 366 19.71 30.77 23.65
N GLN A 367 20.88 30.68 23.00
CA GLN A 367 21.63 29.41 22.90
C GLN A 367 22.26 28.97 24.23
N ASP A 368 22.50 29.91 25.15
CA ASP A 368 23.13 29.61 26.43
C ASP A 368 22.11 29.13 27.48
N THR A 369 20.88 29.63 27.40
CA THR A 369 19.81 29.32 28.36
C THR A 369 18.74 28.37 27.81
N HIS A 370 18.75 28.08 26.50
CA HIS A 370 17.71 27.34 25.79
C HIS A 370 16.29 27.88 26.04
N SER A 371 16.19 29.18 26.35
CA SER A 371 14.93 29.87 26.66
C SER A 371 14.41 30.72 25.51
#